data_AF-A0AAW3V0Y3-F1
#
_entry.id   AF-A0AAW3V0Y3-F1
#
_cell.length_a   1.000
_cell.length_b   1.000
_cell.length_c   1.000
_cell.angle_alpha   90.00
_cell.angle_beta   90.00
_cell.angle_gamma   90.00
#
_symmetry.space_group_name_H-M   'P 1'
#
loop_
_entity.id
_entity.type
_entity.pdbx_description
1 polymer ?
#
loop_
_entity_poly.entity_id
_entity_poly.type
_entity_poly.pdbx_seq_one_letter_code
_entity_poly.pdbx_strand_id
1 'polypeptide(L)' 'MRLKDYTPGTRIKIGDRFFRRTNTGTFWREEHELPGNCVSRPSVSLENIEQAAGEKHVVLARRR' A
#
# COMPACT_ATOMS: atom_id res chain seq x y z
N MET A 1 -5.83 2.49 -11.96
CA MET A 1 -5.30 3.74 -11.35
C MET A 1 -3.88 3.46 -10.85
N ARG A 2 -2.91 4.37 -10.94
CA ARG A 2 -1.54 4.08 -10.46
C ARG A 2 -1.47 4.32 -8.95
N LEU A 3 -0.55 3.63 -8.28
CA LEU A 3 -0.36 3.73 -6.82
C LEU A 3 -0.03 5.15 -6.34
N LYS A 4 0.59 5.98 -7.18
CA LYS A 4 0.88 7.38 -6.83
C LYS A 4 -0.36 8.28 -6.86
N ASP A 5 -1.40 7.92 -7.61
CA ASP A 5 -2.57 8.75 -7.90
C ASP A 5 -3.65 8.63 -6.80
N TYR A 6 -3.51 7.68 -5.86
CA TYR A 6 -4.45 7.53 -4.76
C TYR A 6 -4.28 8.61 -3.70
N THR A 7 -5.42 9.08 -3.18
CA THR A 7 -5.50 10.05 -2.10
C THR A 7 -4.92 9.49 -0.80
N PRO A 8 -4.29 10.33 0.04
CA PRO A 8 -3.84 9.92 1.36
C PRO A 8 -4.93 9.26 2.19
N GLY A 9 -4.56 8.26 3.00
CA GLY A 9 -5.50 7.45 3.77
C GLY A 9 -6.17 6.29 3.02
N THR A 10 -6.02 6.22 1.69
CA THR A 10 -6.41 5.03 0.92
C THR A 10 -5.68 3.80 1.44
N ARG A 11 -6.40 2.70 1.71
CA ARG A 11 -5.81 1.40 2.06
C ARG A 11 -5.92 0.47 0.88
N ILE A 12 -4.88 -0.33 0.66
CA ILE A 12 -4.82 -1.34 -0.38
C ILE A 12 -4.28 -2.66 0.19
N LYS A 13 -4.58 -3.76 -0.49
CA LYS A 13 -4.01 -5.09 -0.27
C LYS A 13 -3.25 -5.53 -1.52
N ILE A 14 -2.04 -6.07 -1.37
CA ILE A 14 -1.24 -6.68 -2.45
C ILE A 14 -0.78 -8.04 -1.96
N GLY A 15 -1.23 -9.14 -2.59
CA GLY A 15 -1.11 -10.47 -2.00
C GLY A 15 -1.68 -10.44 -0.58
N ASP A 16 -0.94 -10.91 0.42
CA ASP A 16 -1.37 -10.89 1.83
C ASP A 16 -0.96 -9.65 2.63
N ARG A 17 -0.39 -8.64 1.97
CA ARG A 17 0.17 -7.47 2.64
C ARG A 17 -0.74 -6.26 2.50
N PHE A 18 -0.82 -5.47 3.57
CA PHE A 18 -1.66 -4.28 3.64
C PHE A 18 -0.79 -3.02 3.58
N PHE A 19 -1.26 -2.03 2.83
CA PHE A 19 -0.56 -0.75 2.70
C PHE A 19 -1.55 0.40 2.79
N ARG A 20 -1.14 1.48 3.45
CA ARG A 20 -1.92 2.71 3.56
C ARG A 20 -1.16 3.89 2.99
N ARG A 21 -1.81 4.64 2.11
CA ARG A 21 -1.27 5.85 1.50
C ARG A 21 -0.94 6.86 2.59
N THR A 22 0.30 7.31 2.64
CA THR A 22 0.72 8.37 3.56
C THR A 22 0.42 9.75 2.97
N ASN A 23 0.46 10.79 3.79
CA ASN A 23 0.28 12.18 3.34
C ASN A 23 1.51 12.71 2.58
N THR A 24 2.63 12.00 2.60
CA THR A 24 3.92 12.50 2.13
C THR A 24 4.31 11.85 0.81
N GLY A 25 4.33 12.65 -0.26
CA GLY A 25 4.88 12.26 -1.55
C GLY A 25 4.23 11.01 -2.15
N THR A 26 5.04 10.07 -2.64
CA THR A 26 4.61 8.79 -3.24
C THR A 26 4.76 7.60 -2.28
N PHE A 27 4.74 7.81 -0.97
CA PHE A 27 4.91 6.74 0.01
C PHE A 27 3.61 6.07 0.49
N TRP A 28 3.77 4.82 0.86
CA TRP A 28 2.78 3.92 1.43
C TRP A 28 3.35 3.32 2.70
N ARG A 29 2.59 3.32 3.78
CA ARG A 29 2.96 2.64 5.01
C ARG A 29 2.41 1.23 4.96
N GLU A 30 3.30 0.25 5.00
CA GLU A 30 2.95 -1.13 5.20
C GLU A 30 2.38 -1.31 6.61
N GLU A 31 1.23 -1.96 6.72
CA GLU A 31 0.56 -2.24 7.98
C GLU A 31 0.88 -3.67 8.41
N HIS A 32 1.28 -3.80 9.68
CA HIS A 32 1.63 -5.06 10.33
C HIS A 32 0.92 -5.15 11.67
N GLU A 33 0.61 -6.37 12.11
CA GLU A 33 0.05 -6.62 13.45
C GLU A 33 1.05 -6.23 14.54
N LEU A 34 2.35 -6.39 14.27
CA LEU A 34 3.43 -5.95 15.13
C LEU A 34 3.81 -4.50 14.76
N PRO A 35 3.62 -3.51 15.65
CA PRO A 35 3.83 -2.09 15.32
C PRO A 35 5.24 -1.75 14.83
N GLY A 36 6.26 -2.49 15.31
CA GLY A 36 7.66 -2.31 14.93
C GLY A 36 7.99 -2.68 13.48
N ASN A 37 7.12 -3.44 12.80
CA ASN A 37 7.35 -3.90 11.43
C ASN A 37 6.67 -3.03 10.36
N CYS A 38 6.00 -1.95 10.76
CA CYS A 38 5.41 -1.01 9.83
C CYS A 38 6.49 -0.22 9.08
N VAL A 39 6.69 -0.50 7.78
CA VAL A 39 7.71 0.15 6.96
C VAL A 39 7.09 1.08 5.92
N SER A 40 7.69 2.26 5.72
CA SER A 40 7.32 3.14 4.60
C SER A 40 7.98 2.66 3.31
N ARG A 41 7.16 2.48 2.26
CA ARG A 41 7.58 2.05 0.94
C ARG A 41 7.10 3.01 -0.14
N PRO A 42 7.95 3.40 -1.12
CA PRO A 42 7.50 4.21 -2.24
C PRO A 42 6.60 3.42 -3.19
N SER A 43 5.72 4.09 -3.95
CA SER A 43 4.81 3.44 -4.92
C SER A 43 5.54 2.49 -5.88
N VAL A 44 6.74 2.83 -6.35
CA VAL A 44 7.54 1.96 -7.24
C VAL A 44 7.91 0.62 -6.58
N SER A 45 8.19 0.62 -5.27
CA SER A 45 8.46 -0.63 -4.55
C SER A 45 7.20 -1.50 -4.48
N LEU A 46 6.01 -0.90 -4.39
CA LEU A 46 4.77 -1.65 -4.39
C LEU A 46 4.46 -2.21 -5.77
N GLU A 47 4.74 -1.48 -6.85
CA GLU A 47 4.64 -1.98 -8.23
C GLU A 47 5.52 -3.23 -8.43
N ASN A 48 6.73 -3.25 -7.86
CA ASN A 48 7.58 -4.45 -7.87
C ASN A 48 6.98 -5.60 -7.04
N ILE A 49 6.32 -5.31 -5.91
CA ILE A 49 5.63 -6.33 -5.11
C ILE A 49 4.43 -6.91 -5.87
N GLU A 50 3.68 -6.09 -6.62
CA GLU A 50 2.62 -6.57 -7.51
C GLU A 50 3.15 -7.54 -8.56
N GLN A 51 4.25 -7.17 -9.22
CA GLN A 51 4.88 -8.01 -10.24
C GLN A 51 5.38 -9.33 -9.65
N ALA A 52 6.02 -9.29 -8.48
CA ALA A 52 6.53 -10.48 -7.80
C ALA A 52 5.40 -11.40 -7.30
N ALA A 53 4.28 -10.83 -6.86
CA ALA A 53 3.10 -11.58 -6.43
C ALA A 53 2.26 -12.09 -7.61
N GLY A 54 2.45 -11.56 -8.82
CA GLY A 54 1.59 -11.84 -9.97
C GLY A 54 0.18 -11.26 -9.84
N GLU A 55 -0.04 -10.33 -8.91
CA GLU A 55 -1.35 -9.80 -8.55
C GLU A 55 -1.34 -8.27 -8.50
N LYS A 56 -2.48 -7.66 -8.85
CA LYS A 56 -2.69 -6.22 -8.71
C LYS A 56 -3.24 -5.85 -7.34
N HIS A 57 -2.91 -4.64 -6.89
CA HIS A 57 -3.46 -4.12 -5.64
C HIS A 57 -4.98 -4.03 -5.67
N VAL A 58 -5.61 -4.40 -4.56
CA VAL A 58 -7.05 -4.23 -4.32
C VAL A 58 -7.26 -3.07 -3.37
N VAL A 59 -8.11 -2.10 -3.74
CA VAL A 59 -8.47 -0.99 -2.86
C VAL A 59 -9.46 -1.45 -1.80
N LEU A 60 -9.13 -1.22 -0.53
CA LEU A 60 -9.97 -1.56 0.61
C LEU A 60 -10.85 -0.35 0.93
N ALA A 61 -12.16 -0.53 0.84
CA ALA A 61 -13.11 0.51 1.24
C ALA A 61 -12.89 0.88 2.72
N ARG A 62 -12.89 2.18 3.03
CA ARG A 62 -12.94 2.64 4.42
C ARG A 62 -14.24 2.09 5.03
N ARG A 63 -14.12 1.20 6.02
CA ARG A 63 -15.27 0.88 6.89
C ARG A 63 -15.72 2.20 7.54
N ARG A 64 -16.98 2.56 7.31
CA ARG A 64 -17.65 3.70 7.93
C ARG A 64 -17.73 3.51 9.44
#